data_AF-W2STW5-F1
#
_entry.id   AF-W2STW5-F1
#
_cell.length_a   1.000
_cell.length_b   1.000
_cell.length_c   1.000
_cell.angle_alpha   90.00
_cell.angle_beta   90.00
_cell.angle_gamma   90.00
#
_symmetry.space_group_name_H-M   'P 1'
#
loop_
_entity.id
_entity.type
_entity.pdbx_description
1 polymer ?
#
loop_
_entity_poly.entity_id
_entity_poly.type
_entity_poly.pdbx_seq_one_letter_code
_entity_poly.pdbx_strand_id
1 'polypeptide(L)'
;MLTERASNEIDDSLSEKLRTIAGTPILYIKYNAILLDRVSEASKTGAETPKVEINTVKAMKAAVFGEQEGKKKKRKIKGVNPLSCKKKKVNVNVAVRSGERTASGKRKRSKRKSVVTSEGSKCDD
;
A
#
# COMPACT_ATOMS: atom_id res chain seq x y z
N MET A 1 -46.50 -18.29 33.71
CA MET A 1 -46.20 -19.20 32.60
C MET A 1 -44.69 -19.28 32.46
N LEU A 2 -44.09 -20.34 33.00
CA LEU A 2 -42.65 -20.56 32.94
C LEU A 2 -42.32 -21.12 31.56
N THR A 3 -41.62 -20.33 30.75
CA THR A 3 -41.06 -20.81 29.48
C THR A 3 -39.94 -21.79 29.80
N GLU A 4 -40.17 -23.08 29.57
CA GLU A 4 -39.09 -24.06 29.44
C GLU A 4 -38.19 -23.60 28.30
N ARG A 5 -37.04 -23.03 28.65
CA ARG A 5 -35.97 -22.78 27.68
C ARG A 5 -35.39 -24.15 27.36
N ALA A 6 -35.80 -24.71 26.23
CA ALA A 6 -35.11 -25.83 25.62
C ALA A 6 -33.60 -25.54 25.64
N SER A 7 -32.86 -26.42 26.31
CA SER A 7 -31.40 -26.46 26.23
C SER A 7 -31.06 -26.75 24.77
N ASN A 8 -30.82 -25.70 23.98
CA ASN A 8 -30.26 -25.82 22.64
C ASN A 8 -28.78 -26.22 22.79
N GLU A 9 -28.55 -27.45 23.22
CA GLU A 9 -27.24 -28.08 23.22
C GLU A 9 -27.01 -28.59 21.80
N ILE A 10 -26.10 -27.90 21.09
CA ILE A 10 -25.57 -28.41 19.83
C ILE A 10 -24.88 -29.73 20.14
N ASP A 11 -25.22 -30.78 19.42
CA ASP A 11 -24.68 -32.12 19.66
C ASP A 11 -23.17 -32.15 19.37
N ASP A 12 -22.38 -32.17 20.43
CA ASP A 12 -20.92 -32.17 20.37
C ASP A 12 -20.40 -33.38 19.58
N SER A 13 -21.08 -34.54 19.68
CA SER A 13 -20.67 -35.77 18.99
C SER A 13 -20.81 -35.68 17.47
N LEU A 14 -21.79 -34.91 16.98
CA LEU A 14 -21.97 -34.64 15.56
C LEU A 14 -20.93 -33.62 15.07
N SER A 15 -20.65 -32.60 15.88
CA SER A 15 -19.66 -31.57 15.53
C SER A 15 -18.26 -32.15 15.36
N GLU A 16 -17.88 -33.13 16.18
CA GLU A 16 -16.58 -33.82 16.09
C GLU A 16 -16.44 -34.61 14.78
N LYS A 17 -17.47 -35.33 14.37
CA LYS A 17 -17.49 -36.08 13.10
C LYS A 17 -17.39 -35.15 11.88
N LEU A 18 -18.05 -34.00 11.94
CA LEU A 18 -18.00 -33.00 10.86
C LEU A 18 -16.63 -32.31 10.77
N ARG A 19 -15.90 -32.17 11.89
CA ARG A 19 -14.52 -31.62 11.87
C ARG A 19 -13.52 -32.51 11.15
N THR A 20 -13.78 -33.81 11.06
CA THR A 20 -12.93 -34.75 10.31
C THR A 20 -12.98 -34.51 8.80
N ILE A 21 -14.11 -33.99 8.29
CA ILE A 21 -14.27 -33.71 6.87
C ILE A 21 -13.56 -32.40 6.54
N ALA A 22 -12.69 -32.42 5.52
CA ALA A 22 -12.00 -31.23 5.05
C ALA A 22 -12.97 -30.34 4.23
N GLY A 23 -12.94 -29.03 4.48
CA GLY A 23 -13.70 -28.05 3.71
C GLY A 23 -15.13 -27.76 4.20
N THR A 24 -15.55 -28.32 5.33
CA THR A 24 -16.90 -28.12 5.89
C THR A 24 -16.89 -27.13 7.07
N PRO A 25 -17.35 -25.87 6.88
CA PRO A 25 -17.49 -24.94 8.00
C PRO A 25 -18.73 -25.28 8.83
N ILE A 26 -18.56 -25.39 10.15
CA ILE A 26 -19.64 -25.65 11.08
C ILE A 26 -20.18 -24.32 11.61
N LEU A 27 -21.49 -24.10 11.46
CA LEU A 27 -22.19 -22.92 11.96
C LEU A 27 -23.10 -23.33 13.12
N TYR A 28 -23.11 -22.52 14.17
CA TYR A 28 -23.97 -22.73 15.33
C TYR A 28 -24.80 -21.50 15.64
N ILE A 29 -26.07 -21.72 15.97
CA ILE A 29 -26.99 -20.67 16.43
C ILE A 29 -26.97 -20.71 17.95
N LYS A 30 -26.37 -19.70 18.57
CA LYS A 30 -26.39 -19.54 20.03
C LYS A 30 -27.08 -18.22 20.35
N TYR A 31 -28.22 -18.30 21.03
CA TYR A 31 -29.13 -17.16 21.23
C TYR A 31 -29.56 -16.56 19.88
N ASN A 32 -29.43 -15.24 19.70
CA ASN A 32 -29.79 -14.51 18.49
C ASN A 32 -28.59 -14.28 17.55
N ALA A 33 -27.51 -15.06 17.70
CA ALA A 33 -26.29 -14.92 16.92
C ALA A 33 -25.94 -16.22 16.19
N ILE A 34 -25.48 -16.08 14.95
CA ILE A 34 -24.88 -17.14 14.16
C ILE A 34 -23.38 -17.05 14.34
N LEU A 35 -22.77 -18.13 14.81
CA LEU A 35 -21.35 -18.22 15.10
C LEU A 35 -20.70 -19.25 14.17
N LEU A 36 -19.47 -18.96 13.76
CA LEU A 36 -18.68 -19.81 12.89
C LEU A 36 -17.64 -20.56 13.73
N ASP A 37 -17.55 -21.88 13.56
CA ASP A 37 -16.53 -22.68 14.24
C ASP A 37 -15.14 -22.44 13.63
N ARG A 38 -14.10 -22.74 14.41
CA ARG A 38 -12.72 -22.65 13.94
C ARG A 38 -12.52 -23.64 12.79
N VAL A 39 -11.74 -23.22 11.80
CA VAL A 39 -11.32 -24.10 10.70
C VAL A 39 -10.67 -25.37 11.24
N SER A 40 -11.20 -26.51 10.81
CA SER A 40 -10.69 -27.83 11.20
C SER A 40 -9.26 -28.04 10.69
N GLU A 41 -8.50 -28.87 11.40
CA GLU A 41 -7.13 -29.22 11.01
C GLU A 41 -7.09 -29.88 9.62
N ALA A 42 -8.07 -30.73 9.32
CA ALA A 42 -8.25 -31.34 8.00
C ALA A 42 -8.43 -30.29 6.88
N SER A 43 -9.15 -29.20 7.16
CA SER A 43 -9.31 -28.12 6.20
C SER A 43 -8.03 -27.30 6.02
N LYS A 44 -7.23 -27.13 7.08
CA LYS A 44 -5.95 -26.41 7.01
C LYS A 44 -4.93 -27.19 6.18
N THR A 45 -4.81 -28.49 6.42
CA THR A 45 -3.88 -29.34 5.65
C THR A 45 -4.28 -29.43 4.17
N GLY A 46 -5.58 -29.48 3.86
CA GLY A 46 -6.05 -29.43 2.48
C GLY A 46 -5.86 -28.06 1.80
N ALA A 47 -5.93 -26.96 2.55
CA ALA A 47 -5.72 -25.60 2.03
C ALA A 47 -4.24 -25.24 1.86
N GLU A 48 -3.33 -25.94 2.56
CA GLU A 48 -1.91 -25.90 2.28
C GLU A 48 -1.64 -26.59 0.94
N THR A 49 -1.97 -25.90 -0.16
CA THR A 49 -1.63 -26.31 -1.53
C THR A 49 -0.18 -26.76 -1.55
N PRO A 50 0.15 -27.91 -2.18
CA PRO A 50 1.53 -28.34 -2.25
C PRO A 50 2.31 -27.26 -3.00
N LYS A 51 3.25 -26.61 -2.32
CA LYS A 51 4.14 -25.58 -2.89
C LYS A 51 4.79 -26.04 -4.21
N VAL A 52 4.85 -27.36 -4.42
CA VAL A 52 5.23 -28.05 -5.64
C VAL A 52 4.46 -27.55 -6.87
N GLU A 53 3.13 -27.45 -6.80
CA GLU A 53 2.28 -27.03 -7.93
C GLU A 53 2.50 -25.56 -8.30
N ILE A 54 2.76 -24.71 -7.31
CA ILE A 54 3.06 -23.30 -7.56
C ILE A 54 4.40 -23.18 -8.30
N ASN A 55 5.38 -24.04 -7.98
CA ASN A 55 6.68 -24.04 -8.63
C ASN A 55 6.60 -24.58 -10.06
N THR A 56 5.81 -25.62 -10.33
CA THR A 56 5.59 -26.12 -11.70
C THR A 56 4.90 -25.07 -12.57
N VAL A 57 3.88 -24.38 -12.03
CA VAL A 57 3.20 -23.28 -12.74
C VAL A 57 4.17 -22.13 -13.02
N LYS A 58 5.07 -21.78 -12.10
CA LYS A 58 6.11 -20.77 -12.34
C LYS A 58 7.10 -21.20 -13.42
N ALA A 59 7.52 -22.47 -13.43
CA ALA A 59 8.42 -23.01 -14.45
C ALA A 59 7.76 -22.99 -15.84
N MET A 60 6.49 -23.41 -15.95
CA MET A 60 5.73 -23.33 -17.20
C MET A 60 5.56 -21.89 -17.68
N LYS A 61 5.26 -20.95 -16.78
CA LYS A 61 5.16 -19.52 -17.13
C LYS A 61 6.49 -18.96 -17.63
N ALA A 62 7.61 -19.32 -17.01
CA ALA A 62 8.94 -18.90 -17.44
C ALA A 62 9.33 -19.49 -18.81
N ALA A 63 8.95 -20.73 -19.09
CA ALA A 63 9.21 -21.38 -20.38
C ALA A 63 8.42 -20.73 -21.54
N VAL A 64 7.18 -20.29 -21.30
CA VAL A 64 6.30 -19.72 -22.34
C VAL A 64 6.52 -18.21 -22.52
N PHE A 65 6.71 -17.46 -21.44
CA PHE A 65 6.74 -15.99 -21.48
C PHE A 65 8.13 -15.39 -21.20
N GLY A 66 9.15 -16.22 -20.95
CA GLY A 66 10.49 -15.78 -20.54
C GLY A 66 10.56 -15.31 -19.08
N GLU A 67 11.76 -14.91 -18.64
CA GLU A 67 11.95 -14.38 -17.28
C GLU A 67 11.31 -12.99 -17.17
N GLN A 68 10.20 -12.91 -16.43
CA GLN A 68 9.45 -11.68 -16.28
C GLN A 68 10.18 -10.76 -15.29
N GLU A 69 11.20 -10.04 -15.75
CA GLU A 69 11.78 -8.95 -14.97
C GLU A 69 10.68 -7.93 -14.68
N GLY A 70 10.24 -7.89 -13.43
CA GLY A 70 9.23 -6.95 -12.97
C GLY A 70 9.73 -5.53 -13.19
N LYS A 71 9.34 -4.91 -14.31
CA LYS A 71 9.62 -3.51 -14.60
C LYS A 71 9.13 -2.67 -13.42
N LYS A 72 10.05 -2.19 -12.59
CA LYS A 72 9.73 -1.33 -11.44
C LYS A 72 9.03 -0.09 -11.98
N LYS A 73 7.69 -0.04 -11.86
CA LYS A 73 6.90 1.15 -12.23
C LYS A 73 7.43 2.32 -11.40
N LYS A 74 8.08 3.29 -12.06
CA LYS A 74 8.49 4.54 -11.41
C LYS A 74 7.24 5.16 -10.79
N ARG A 75 7.22 5.30 -9.47
CA ARG A 75 6.12 5.94 -8.76
C ARG A 75 6.05 7.38 -9.26
N LYS A 76 4.89 7.78 -9.82
CA LYS A 76 4.65 9.17 -10.18
C LYS A 76 4.86 10.01 -8.92
N ILE A 77 5.70 11.04 -9.01
CA ILE A 77 5.91 12.00 -7.92
C ILE A 77 4.54 12.65 -7.69
N LYS A 78 3.88 12.28 -6.59
CA LYS A 78 2.67 12.99 -6.16
C LYS A 78 3.08 14.44 -5.86
N GLY A 79 2.30 15.40 -6.34
CA GLY A 79 2.50 16.81 -5.99
C GLY A 79 2.47 17.01 -4.48
N VAL A 80 2.96 18.15 -4.01
CA VAL A 80 2.79 18.53 -2.60
C VAL A 80 1.30 18.43 -2.28
N ASN A 81 0.95 17.74 -1.19
CA ASN A 81 -0.43 17.62 -0.75
C ASN A 81 -1.07 19.02 -0.75
N PRO A 82 -2.23 19.24 -1.40
CA PRO A 82 -2.86 20.56 -1.49
C PRO A 82 -3.19 21.18 -0.12
N LEU A 83 -3.34 20.37 0.94
CA LEU A 83 -3.52 20.83 2.33
C LEU A 83 -2.21 21.22 3.03
N SER A 84 -1.06 20.90 2.45
CA SER A 84 0.25 21.27 2.98
C SER A 84 0.65 22.64 2.44
N CYS A 85 0.50 23.69 3.26
CA CYS A 85 1.05 25.02 2.98
C CYS A 85 2.60 25.08 2.96
N LYS A 86 3.30 23.93 3.06
CA LYS A 86 4.76 23.89 2.95
C LYS A 86 5.17 24.15 1.51
N LYS A 87 5.86 25.28 1.30
CA LYS A 87 6.42 25.67 0.00
C LYS A 87 7.30 24.56 -0.57
N LYS A 88 7.11 24.24 -1.85
CA LYS A 88 7.95 23.29 -2.59
C LYS A 88 9.40 23.76 -2.51
N LYS A 89 10.29 22.92 -1.96
CA LYS A 89 11.72 23.19 -1.95
C LYS A 89 12.23 23.07 -3.39
N VAL A 90 12.50 24.20 -4.02
CA VAL A 90 13.20 24.26 -5.30
C VAL A 90 14.68 24.04 -4.96
N ASN A 91 15.25 22.92 -5.41
CA ASN A 91 16.70 22.73 -5.39
C ASN A 91 17.30 23.68 -6.43
N VAL A 92 17.50 24.93 -6.04
CA VAL A 92 18.36 25.84 -6.77
C VAL A 92 19.77 25.35 -6.49
N ASN A 93 20.39 24.67 -7.46
CA ASN A 93 21.84 24.53 -7.50
C ASN A 93 22.40 25.96 -7.60
N VAL A 94 22.60 26.61 -6.45
CA VAL A 94 23.29 27.88 -6.36
C VAL A 94 24.74 27.57 -6.65
N ALA A 95 25.15 27.76 -7.90
CA ALA A 95 26.56 27.86 -8.24
C ALA A 95 27.20 28.84 -7.25
N VAL A 96 28.14 28.34 -6.45
CA VAL A 96 28.85 29.11 -5.43
C VAL A 96 29.62 30.21 -6.17
N ARG A 97 29.09 31.43 -6.14
CA ARG A 97 29.80 32.61 -6.66
C ARG A 97 31.02 32.83 -5.76
N SER A 98 32.21 32.59 -6.31
CA SER A 98 33.50 32.92 -5.72
C SER A 98 33.69 34.44 -5.71
N GLY A 99 33.13 35.10 -4.70
CA GLY A 99 33.36 36.52 -4.44
C GLY A 99 34.30 36.71 -3.25
N GLU A 100 35.27 37.60 -3.40
CA GLU A 100 36.25 37.98 -2.38
C GLU A 100 35.56 38.45 -1.09
N ARG A 101 36.05 37.97 0.06
CA ARG A 101 35.49 38.24 1.38
C ARG A 101 36.07 39.55 1.93
N THR A 102 35.23 40.37 2.57
CA THR A 102 35.76 41.46 3.43
C THR A 102 36.37 40.85 4.70
N ALA A 103 37.29 41.55 5.36
CA ALA A 103 38.01 41.08 6.56
C ALA A 103 37.11 40.58 7.71
N SER A 104 35.83 40.95 7.74
CA SER A 104 34.80 40.46 8.68
C SER A 104 34.08 39.16 8.23
N GLY A 105 34.55 38.48 7.19
CA GLY A 105 34.04 37.19 6.71
C GLY A 105 32.67 37.22 6.00
N LYS A 106 31.95 38.35 6.04
CA LYS A 106 30.67 38.54 5.35
C LYS A 106 30.89 38.85 3.86
N ARG A 107 30.05 38.31 2.98
CA ARG A 107 30.13 38.55 1.52
C ARG A 107 29.51 39.91 1.17
N LYS A 108 30.18 40.72 0.33
CA LYS A 108 29.63 41.98 -0.19
C LYS A 108 28.40 41.70 -1.07
N ARG A 109 27.28 42.36 -0.79
CA ARG A 109 26.05 42.29 -1.59
C ARG A 109 26.26 43.07 -2.90
N SER A 110 26.40 42.37 -4.02
CA SER A 110 26.37 42.98 -5.35
C SER A 110 24.94 43.46 -5.64
N LYS A 111 24.74 44.79 -5.76
CA LYS A 111 23.51 45.37 -6.32
C LYS A 111 23.53 45.11 -7.83
N ARG A 112 22.53 44.41 -8.35
CA ARG A 112 22.29 44.34 -9.80
C ARG A 112 21.85 45.73 -10.26
N LYS A 113 22.55 46.31 -11.22
CA LYS A 113 22.11 47.52 -11.94
C LYS A 113 21.07 47.03 -12.96
N SER A 114 19.82 47.48 -12.83
CA SER A 114 18.78 47.21 -13.82
C SER A 114 19.14 47.97 -15.09
N VAL A 115 19.59 47.25 -16.12
CA VAL A 115 19.59 47.76 -17.49
C VAL A 115 18.13 47.69 -17.93
N VAL A 116 17.45 48.83 -17.89
CA VAL A 116 16.14 49.02 -18.50
C VAL A 116 16.41 49.31 -19.97
N THR A 117 16.28 48.30 -20.84
CA THR A 117 16.07 48.51 -22.27
C THR A 117 14.56 48.54 -22.50
N SER A 118 14.07 49.73 -22.77
CA SER A 118 12.74 50.04 -23.25
C SER A 118 12.57 49.57 -24.68
N GLU A 119 11.67 48.61 -24.96
CA GLU A 119 10.94 48.55 -26.24
C GLU A 119 9.54 48.00 -25.97
N GLY A 120 8.55 48.77 -26.41
CA GLY A 120 7.14 48.58 -26.12
C GLY A 120 6.51 47.44 -26.91
N SER A 121 5.44 46.87 -26.33
CA SER A 121 4.41 46.17 -27.08
C SER A 121 3.05 46.63 -26.58
N LYS A 122 2.24 47.02 -27.56
CA LYS A 122 0.89 47.53 -27.49
C LYS A 122 -0.08 46.41 -27.08
N CYS A 123 -1.02 46.71 -26.20
CA CYS A 123 -2.20 45.87 -25.94
C CYS A 123 -3.42 46.68 -26.39
N ASP A 124 -4.14 46.18 -27.39
CA ASP A 124 -5.50 46.59 -27.71
C ASP A 124 -6.47 45.82 -26.79
N ASP A 125 -7.34 46.54 -26.08
CA ASP A 125 -8.74 46.22 -25.70
C ASP A 125 -9.35 47.43 -24.96
#